data_AF-W7B4Q8-F1
#
_entry.id   AF-W7B4Q8-F1
#
_cell.length_a   1.000
_cell.length_b   1.000
_cell.length_c   1.000
_cell.angle_alpha   90.00
_cell.angle_beta   90.00
_cell.angle_gamma   90.00
#
_symmetry.space_group_name_H-M   'P 1'
#
loop_
_entity.id
_entity.type
_entity.pdbx_description
1 polymer ?
#
loop_
_entity_poly.entity_id
_entity_poly.type
_entity_poly.pdbx_seq_one_letter_code
_entity_poly.pdbx_strand_id
1 'polypeptide(L)'
;MFYYILIGFIVVIIALFGTGYWLKKKHSTRIGELEAKCEHLRDLPVIDELSKVKKLKLTGQTEKLFESWRSSWDEISTKLFPDVEEVLLNAEMNINHYRFGSATQDENDLEQMLVTIENQINQILNGLRELLASEEKKCA
;
A
#
# COMPACT_ATOMS: atom_id res chain seq x y z
N MET A 1 39.15 13.37 -38.34
CA MET A 1 39.33 12.28 -37.35
C MET A 1 38.90 12.72 -35.95
N PHE A 2 39.47 13.79 -35.38
CA PHE A 2 39.08 14.33 -34.06
C PHE A 2 37.59 14.71 -33.95
N TYR A 3 37.02 15.31 -35.00
CA TYR A 3 35.59 15.68 -35.05
C TYR A 3 34.64 14.48 -34.88
N TYR A 4 34.95 13.33 -35.47
CA TYR A 4 34.13 12.11 -35.32
C TYR A 4 34.21 11.52 -33.92
N ILE A 5 35.38 11.62 -33.27
CA ILE A 5 35.56 11.21 -31.86
C ILE A 5 34.77 12.14 -30.93
N LEU A 6 34.77 13.45 -31.20
CA LEU A 6 33.99 14.44 -30.45
C LEU A 6 32.48 14.18 -30.57
N ILE A 7 31.98 13.93 -31.79
CA ILE A 7 30.57 13.57 -32.02
C ILE A 7 30.20 12.29 -31.28
N GLY A 8 31.05 11.25 -31.38
CA GLY A 8 30.82 10.00 -30.67
C GLY A 8 30.69 10.20 -29.16
N PHE A 9 31.56 11.02 -28.57
CA PHE A 9 31.51 11.35 -27.14
C PHE A 9 30.22 12.07 -26.74
N ILE A 10 29.77 13.05 -27.54
CA ILE A 10 28.51 13.77 -27.31
C ILE A 10 27.31 12.82 -27.37
N VAL A 11 27.29 11.90 -28.35
CA VAL A 11 26.22 10.90 -28.49
C VAL A 11 26.16 9.97 -27.28
N VAL A 12 27.30 9.53 -26.76
CA VAL A 12 27.37 8.69 -25.55
C VAL A 12 26.80 9.42 -24.33
N ILE A 13 27.12 10.70 -24.16
CA ILE A 13 26.59 11.52 -23.06
C ILE A 13 25.06 11.62 -23.17
N ILE A 14 24.53 11.92 -24.35
CA ILE A 14 23.08 12.01 -24.59
C ILE A 14 22.40 10.68 -24.27
N ALA A 15 23.00 9.56 -24.69
CA ALA A 15 22.47 8.23 -24.40
C ALA A 15 22.40 7.95 -22.89
N LEU A 16 23.43 8.32 -22.11
CA LEU A 16 23.44 8.17 -20.64
C LEU A 16 22.36 9.00 -19.96
N PHE A 17 22.13 10.25 -20.40
CA PHE A 17 21.03 11.06 -19.87
C PHE A 17 19.66 10.48 -20.25
N GLY A 18 19.52 9.99 -21.48
CA GLY A 18 18.28 9.37 -21.96
C GLY A 18 17.90 8.11 -21.18
N THR A 19 18.86 7.23 -20.90
CA THR A 19 18.61 6.02 -20.10
C THR A 19 18.24 6.37 -18.66
N GLY A 20 18.91 7.36 -18.06
CA GLY A 20 18.57 7.85 -16.72
C GLY A 20 17.14 8.40 -16.62
N TYR A 21 16.71 9.19 -17.61
CA TYR A 21 15.34 9.73 -17.65
C TYR A 21 14.30 8.62 -17.78
N TRP A 22 14.54 7.62 -18.64
CA TRP A 22 13.61 6.52 -18.84
C TRP A 22 13.45 5.66 -17.57
N LEU A 23 14.55 5.36 -16.89
CA LEU A 23 14.52 4.62 -15.62
C LEU A 23 13.80 5.41 -14.53
N LYS A 24 14.09 6.71 -14.39
CA LYS A 24 13.37 7.58 -13.45
C LYS A 24 11.87 7.53 -13.68
N LYS A 25 11.43 7.69 -14.93
CA LYS A 25 10.01 7.64 -15.29
C LYS A 25 9.38 6.30 -14.94
N LYS A 26 10.06 5.18 -15.22
CA LYS A 26 9.57 3.83 -14.92
C LYS A 26 9.27 3.65 -13.42
N HIS A 27 10.24 3.99 -12.57
CA HIS A 27 10.08 3.83 -11.12
C HIS A 27 9.05 4.80 -10.54
N SER A 28 9.01 6.06 -11.01
CA SER A 28 7.98 7.02 -10.59
C SER A 28 6.56 6.53 -10.91
N THR A 29 6.35 5.88 -12.06
CA THR A 29 5.04 5.29 -12.38
C THR A 29 4.69 4.15 -11.42
N ARG A 30 5.64 3.25 -11.11
CA ARG A 30 5.38 2.12 -10.20
C ARG A 30 5.05 2.59 -8.78
N ILE A 31 5.76 3.60 -8.25
CA ILE A 31 5.43 4.18 -6.95
C ILE A 31 4.06 4.83 -6.94
N GLY A 32 3.68 5.57 -7.98
CA GLY A 32 2.34 6.15 -8.08
C GLY A 32 1.22 5.10 -8.09
N GLU A 33 1.45 3.93 -8.69
CA GLU A 33 0.50 2.81 -8.64
C GLU A 33 0.36 2.22 -7.22
N LEU A 34 1.47 2.13 -6.46
CA LEU A 34 1.47 1.66 -5.08
C LEU A 34 0.82 2.68 -4.13
N GLU A 35 1.06 3.97 -4.35
CA GLU A 35 0.40 5.06 -3.63
C GLU A 35 -1.12 5.03 -3.82
N ALA A 36 -1.57 4.91 -5.08
CA ALA A 36 -3.00 4.81 -5.39
C ALA A 36 -3.65 3.57 -4.74
N LYS A 37 -2.93 2.45 -4.66
CA LYS A 37 -3.39 1.26 -3.91
C LYS A 37 -3.51 1.55 -2.41
N CYS A 38 -2.54 2.25 -1.82
CA CYS A 38 -2.58 2.66 -0.42
C CYS A 38 -3.79 3.55 -0.13
N GLU A 39 -4.01 4.57 -0.96
CA GLU A 39 -5.17 5.46 -0.87
C GLU A 39 -6.48 4.67 -0.94
N HIS A 40 -6.59 3.75 -1.91
CA HIS A 40 -7.78 2.92 -2.02
C HIS A 40 -8.04 2.09 -0.75
N LEU A 41 -7.01 1.45 -0.17
CA LEU A 41 -7.16 0.65 1.05
C LEU A 41 -7.58 1.51 2.26
N ARG A 42 -7.11 2.76 2.31
CA ARG A 42 -7.45 3.73 3.36
C ARG A 42 -8.91 4.19 3.28
N ASP A 43 -9.42 4.35 2.06
CA ASP A 43 -10.79 4.79 1.80
C ASP A 43 -11.85 3.69 2.04
N LEU A 44 -11.44 2.46 2.35
CA LEU A 44 -12.37 1.39 2.67
C LEU A 44 -13.17 1.74 3.94
N PRO A 45 -14.52 1.64 3.92
CA PRO A 45 -15.38 2.08 5.01
C PRO A 45 -15.44 1.07 6.17
N VAL A 46 -14.28 0.64 6.69
CA VAL A 46 -14.17 -0.39 7.74
C VAL A 46 -14.83 0.06 9.04
N ILE A 47 -14.69 1.34 9.41
CA ILE A 47 -15.34 1.92 10.60
C ILE A 47 -16.87 1.89 10.49
N ASP A 48 -17.41 2.11 9.29
CA ASP A 48 -18.86 2.07 9.07
C ASP A 48 -19.39 0.64 9.21
N GLU A 49 -18.68 -0.34 8.66
CA GLU A 49 -19.02 -1.76 8.81
C GLU A 49 -18.92 -2.22 10.27
N LEU A 50 -17.85 -1.85 10.98
CA LEU A 50 -17.74 -2.08 12.43
C LEU A 50 -18.92 -1.46 13.19
N SER A 51 -19.32 -0.24 12.83
CA SER A 51 -20.44 0.46 13.48
C SER A 51 -21.79 -0.20 13.20
N LYS A 52 -21.99 -0.82 12.04
CA LYS A 52 -23.21 -1.60 11.73
C LYS A 52 -23.33 -2.83 12.62
N VAL A 53 -22.25 -3.60 12.76
CA VAL A 53 -22.25 -4.84 13.58
C VAL A 53 -22.39 -4.53 15.07
N LYS A 54 -21.79 -3.43 15.56
CA LYS A 54 -21.95 -3.00 16.97
C LYS A 54 -23.39 -2.71 17.38
N LYS A 55 -24.28 -2.37 16.45
CA LYS A 55 -25.71 -2.15 16.75
C LYS A 55 -26.42 -3.44 17.13
N LEU A 56 -25.88 -4.60 16.75
CA LEU A 56 -26.30 -5.88 17.28
C LEU A 56 -25.84 -5.95 18.73
N LYS A 57 -26.70 -6.42 19.64
CA LYS A 57 -26.35 -6.60 21.05
C LYS A 57 -25.38 -7.79 21.18
N LEU A 58 -24.12 -7.59 20.81
CA LEU A 58 -23.06 -8.57 20.96
C LEU A 58 -22.89 -8.91 22.46
N THR A 59 -22.69 -10.18 22.78
CA THR A 59 -22.52 -10.62 24.18
C THR A 59 -21.50 -11.75 24.27
N GLY A 60 -20.58 -11.67 25.23
CA GLY A 60 -19.67 -12.76 25.56
C GLY A 60 -18.56 -12.94 24.53
N GLN A 61 -18.63 -13.97 23.69
CA GLN A 61 -17.57 -14.29 22.72
C GLN A 61 -17.58 -13.38 21.48
N THR A 62 -18.75 -12.96 21.01
CA THR A 62 -18.89 -12.08 19.83
C THR A 62 -18.39 -10.65 20.10
N GLU A 63 -18.54 -10.17 21.33
CA GLU A 63 -18.01 -8.88 21.78
C GLU A 63 -16.47 -8.87 21.78
N LYS A 64 -15.83 -9.94 22.29
CA LYS A 64 -14.37 -10.08 22.24
C LYS A 64 -13.82 -10.11 20.82
N LEU A 65 -14.53 -10.79 19.91
CA LEU A 65 -14.16 -10.86 18.51
C LEU A 65 -14.27 -9.48 17.84
N PHE A 66 -15.35 -8.74 18.14
CA PHE A 66 -15.53 -7.38 17.65
C PHE A 66 -14.42 -6.42 18.13
N GLU A 67 -14.07 -6.46 19.41
CA GLU A 67 -12.97 -5.66 19.94
C GLU A 67 -11.62 -6.04 19.31
N SER A 68 -11.41 -7.34 18.99
CA SER A 68 -10.19 -7.75 18.27
C SER A 68 -10.11 -7.15 16.88
N TRP A 69 -11.21 -7.13 16.11
CA TRP A 69 -11.24 -6.47 14.79
C TRP A 69 -11.05 -4.97 14.89
N ARG A 70 -11.63 -4.33 15.92
CA ARG A 70 -11.43 -2.90 16.19
C ARG A 70 -9.95 -2.60 16.48
N SER A 71 -9.31 -3.44 17.29
CA SER A 71 -7.88 -3.32 17.59
C SER A 71 -7.01 -3.55 16.37
N SER A 72 -7.32 -4.52 15.52
CA SER A 72 -6.58 -4.75 14.27
C SER A 72 -6.72 -3.57 13.31
N TRP A 73 -7.92 -3.00 13.18
CA TRP A 73 -8.09 -1.78 12.39
C TRP A 73 -7.30 -0.60 12.97
N ASP A 74 -7.28 -0.44 14.29
CA ASP A 74 -6.49 0.60 14.96
C ASP A 74 -4.99 0.44 14.68
N GLU A 75 -4.46 -0.79 14.72
CA GLU A 75 -3.07 -1.09 14.36
C GLU A 75 -2.78 -0.75 12.88
N ILE A 76 -3.67 -1.13 11.96
CA ILE A 76 -3.53 -0.79 10.54
C ILE A 76 -3.46 0.73 10.36
N SER A 77 -4.40 1.45 11.00
CA SER A 77 -4.56 2.90 10.85
C SER A 77 -3.41 3.70 11.47
N THR A 78 -2.98 3.31 12.67
CA THR A 78 -2.04 4.10 13.48
C THR A 78 -0.59 3.70 13.32
N LYS A 79 -0.31 2.54 12.71
CA LYS A 79 1.04 2.01 12.55
C LYS A 79 1.34 1.62 11.11
N LEU A 80 0.56 0.71 10.53
CA LEU A 80 0.90 0.17 9.20
C LEU A 80 0.80 1.21 8.08
N PHE A 81 -0.24 2.05 8.06
CA PHE A 81 -0.32 3.12 7.07
C PHE A 81 0.81 4.16 7.21
N PRO A 82 1.13 4.67 8.42
CA PRO A 82 2.32 5.50 8.62
C PRO A 82 3.62 4.84 8.15
N ASP A 83 3.83 3.55 8.45
CA ASP A 83 5.02 2.82 8.02
C ASP A 83 5.09 2.75 6.47
N VAL A 84 3.96 2.52 5.79
CA VAL A 84 3.89 2.56 4.31
C VAL A 84 4.25 3.94 3.77
N GLU A 85 3.72 5.01 4.36
CA GLU A 85 4.04 6.39 3.94
C GLU A 85 5.54 6.70 4.08
N GLU A 86 6.20 6.23 5.14
CA GLU A 86 7.64 6.40 5.31
C GLU A 86 8.44 5.72 4.18
N VAL A 87 8.10 4.46 3.85
CA VAL A 87 8.78 3.73 2.77
C VAL A 87 8.48 4.38 1.41
N LEU A 88 7.28 4.90 1.20
CA LEU A 88 6.89 5.60 -0.03
C LEU A 88 7.74 6.86 -0.25
N LEU A 89 7.91 7.66 0.80
CA LEU A 89 8.82 8.82 0.78
C LEU A 89 10.27 8.42 0.50
N ASN A 90 10.76 7.33 1.12
CA ASN A 90 12.09 6.80 0.88
C ASN A 90 12.30 6.36 -0.57
N ALA A 91 11.31 5.67 -1.15
CA ALA A 91 11.34 5.24 -2.54
C ALA A 91 11.42 6.43 -3.49
N GLU A 92 10.60 7.47 -3.28
CA GLU A 92 10.63 8.70 -4.08
C GLU A 92 11.98 9.40 -3.99
N MET A 93 12.58 9.49 -2.80
CA MET A 93 13.93 10.03 -2.63
C MET A 93 14.97 9.22 -3.39
N ASN A 94 14.91 7.89 -3.32
CA ASN A 94 15.82 7.01 -4.04
C ASN A 94 15.69 7.16 -5.57
N ILE A 95 14.47 7.29 -6.09
CA ILE A 95 14.21 7.58 -7.50
C ILE A 95 14.82 8.92 -7.91
N ASN A 96 14.62 9.96 -7.10
CA ASN A 96 15.15 11.30 -7.38
C ASN A 96 16.68 11.35 -7.34
N HIS A 97 17.31 10.52 -6.50
CA HIS A 97 18.76 10.37 -6.41
C HIS A 97 19.34 9.36 -7.42
N TYR A 98 18.55 8.88 -8.39
CA TYR A 98 18.95 7.88 -9.38
C TYR A 98 19.44 6.55 -8.76
N ARG A 99 19.04 6.26 -7.51
CA ARG A 99 19.32 5.02 -6.78
C ARG A 99 18.27 3.95 -7.09
N PHE A 100 18.19 3.56 -8.36
CA PHE A 100 17.13 2.65 -8.86
C PHE A 100 17.14 1.27 -8.21
N GLY A 101 18.32 0.78 -7.78
CA GLY A 101 18.42 -0.47 -7.04
C GLY A 101 17.68 -0.42 -5.70
N SER A 102 17.90 0.65 -4.92
CA SER A 102 17.20 0.87 -3.64
C SER A 102 15.71 1.15 -3.87
N ALA A 103 15.37 1.97 -4.87
CA ALA A 103 13.96 2.21 -5.22
C ALA A 103 13.22 0.91 -5.55
N THR A 104 13.88 -0.05 -6.22
CA THR A 104 13.27 -1.36 -6.51
C THR A 104 13.02 -2.17 -5.23
N GLN A 105 13.91 -2.07 -4.23
CA GLN A 105 13.72 -2.72 -2.93
C GLN A 105 12.53 -2.10 -2.19
N ASP A 106 12.51 -0.78 -2.08
CA ASP A 106 11.41 -0.05 -1.44
C ASP A 106 10.06 -0.35 -2.12
N GLU A 107 10.01 -0.40 -3.46
CA GLU A 107 8.80 -0.77 -4.21
C GLU A 107 8.30 -2.18 -3.88
N ASN A 108 9.21 -3.14 -3.68
CA ASN A 108 8.83 -4.52 -3.33
C ASN A 108 8.37 -4.62 -1.87
N ASP A 109 8.99 -3.86 -0.97
CA ASP A 109 8.61 -3.80 0.44
C ASP A 109 7.21 -3.17 0.57
N LEU A 110 6.95 -2.06 -0.14
CA LEU A 110 5.63 -1.44 -0.25
C LEU A 110 4.57 -2.42 -0.75
N GLU A 111 4.88 -3.19 -1.80
CA GLU A 111 3.95 -4.17 -2.34
C GLU A 111 3.59 -5.25 -1.30
N GLN A 112 4.57 -5.74 -0.53
CA GLN A 112 4.33 -6.71 0.55
C GLN A 112 3.52 -6.12 1.71
N MET A 113 3.83 -4.88 2.10
CA MET A 113 3.11 -4.17 3.16
C MET A 113 1.65 -3.95 2.77
N LEU A 114 1.39 -3.51 1.54
CA LEU A 114 0.03 -3.31 1.03
C LEU A 114 -0.76 -4.62 0.96
N VAL A 115 -0.14 -5.71 0.50
CA VAL A 115 -0.77 -7.04 0.52
C VAL A 115 -1.10 -7.48 1.95
N THR A 116 -0.23 -7.17 2.91
CA THR A 116 -0.47 -7.50 4.33
C THR A 116 -1.65 -6.71 4.87
N ILE A 117 -1.69 -5.40 4.63
CA ILE A 117 -2.79 -4.52 5.03
C ILE A 117 -4.11 -4.98 4.39
N GLU A 118 -4.10 -5.21 3.07
CA GLU A 118 -5.28 -5.69 2.33
C GLU A 118 -5.83 -7.00 2.93
N ASN A 119 -4.95 -7.96 3.23
CA ASN A 119 -5.37 -9.22 3.85
C ASN A 119 -5.99 -9.01 5.24
N GLN A 120 -5.41 -8.15 6.08
CA GLN A 120 -5.96 -7.86 7.40
C GLN A 120 -7.31 -7.14 7.33
N ILE A 121 -7.46 -6.17 6.40
CA ILE A 121 -8.74 -5.50 6.15
C ILE A 121 -9.79 -6.51 5.69
N ASN A 122 -9.45 -7.38 4.74
CA ASN A 122 -10.35 -8.41 4.24
C ASN A 122 -10.77 -9.40 5.34
N GLN A 123 -9.86 -9.77 6.25
CA GLN A 123 -10.20 -10.60 7.41
C GLN A 123 -11.22 -9.93 8.33
N ILE A 124 -11.05 -8.63 8.61
CA ILE A 124 -12.00 -7.84 9.40
C ILE A 124 -13.37 -7.81 8.71
N LEU A 125 -13.42 -7.42 7.43
CA LEU A 125 -14.67 -7.29 6.68
C LEU A 125 -15.42 -8.63 6.53
N ASN A 126 -14.70 -9.71 6.25
CA ASN A 126 -15.31 -11.04 6.15
C ASN A 126 -15.82 -11.53 7.50
N GLY A 127 -15.07 -11.34 8.58
CA GLY A 127 -15.50 -11.69 9.93
C GLY A 127 -16.77 -10.94 10.34
N LEU A 128 -16.85 -9.64 10.05
CA LEU A 128 -18.05 -8.83 10.29
C LEU A 128 -19.27 -9.35 9.51
N ARG A 129 -19.09 -9.70 8.23
CA ARG A 129 -20.15 -10.26 7.38
C ARG A 129 -20.63 -11.62 7.87
N GLU A 130 -19.73 -12.51 8.26
CA GLU A 130 -20.10 -13.82 8.82
C GLU A 130 -20.91 -13.67 10.11
N LEU A 131 -20.52 -12.74 10.99
CA LEU A 131 -21.24 -12.49 12.23
C LEU A 131 -22.66 -11.98 11.97
N LEU A 132 -22.83 -11.03 11.03
CA LEU A 132 -24.13 -10.56 10.57
C LEU A 132 -25.01 -11.70 10.03
N ALA A 133 -24.47 -12.51 9.12
CA ALA A 133 -25.19 -13.62 8.52
C ALA A 133 -25.59 -14.70 9.56
N SER A 134 -24.77 -14.90 10.60
CA SER A 134 -25.06 -15.84 11.68
C SER A 134 -26.22 -15.39 12.57
N GLU A 135 -26.38 -14.08 12.77
CA GLU A 135 -27.49 -13.51 13.55
C GLU A 135 -28.78 -13.49 12.74
N GLU A 136 -28.72 -13.18 11.43
CA GLU A 136 -29.90 -13.23 10.55
C GLU A 136 -30.47 -14.65 10.44
N LYS A 137 -29.61 -15.67 10.34
CA LYS A 137 -30.03 -17.09 10.27
C LYS A 137 -30.63 -17.64 11.56
N LYS A 138 -30.32 -17.05 12.73
CA LYS A 138 -30.95 -17.46 14.01
C LYS A 138 -32.37 -16.90 14.17
N CYS A 139 -32.72 -15.87 13.41
CA CYS A 139 -34.04 -15.23 13.47
C CYS A 139 -35.00 -15.69 12.36
N ALA A 140 -34.57 -16.55 11.44
CA ALA A 140 -35.40 -17.21 10.41
C ALA A 140 -35.69 -18.66 10.80
#